data_AF-A0A1G9RIG9-F1
#
_entry.id   AF-A0A1G9RIG9-F1
#
_cell.length_a   1.000
_cell.length_b   1.000
_cell.length_c   1.000
_cell.angle_alpha   90.00
_cell.angle_beta   90.00
_cell.angle_gamma   90.00
#
_symmetry.space_group_name_H-M   'P 1'
#
loop_
_entity.id
_entity.type
_entity.pdbx_description
1 polymer ?
#
loop_
_entity_poly.entity_id
_entity_poly.type
_entity_poly.pdbx_seq_one_letter_code
_entity_poly.pdbx_strand_id
1 'polypeptide(L)' 'MIDKTKLEKCRYHRCGHFELENYTESDKHYEGFVDPNKLNEIYDEKYELVPSASFEIDQEYIDKFDK' A
#
# COMPACT_ATOMS: atom_id res chain seq x y z
N MET A 1 3.94 11.06 -16.23
CA MET A 1 4.87 11.42 -15.13
C MET A 1 4.02 11.58 -13.89
N ILE A 2 4.35 10.88 -12.80
CA ILE A 2 3.63 10.99 -11.54
C ILE A 2 3.97 12.29 -10.82
N ASP A 3 2.97 12.94 -10.22
CA ASP A 3 3.18 14.14 -9.41
C ASP A 3 3.60 13.74 -8.00
N LYS A 4 4.91 13.76 -7.74
CA LYS A 4 5.48 13.38 -6.44
C LYS A 4 5.13 14.35 -5.30
N THR A 5 4.62 15.54 -5.61
CA THR A 5 4.27 16.54 -4.58
C THR A 5 2.95 16.24 -3.88
N LYS A 6 2.13 15.38 -4.49
CA LYS A 6 0.82 14.95 -3.97
C LYS A 6 0.87 13.61 -3.23
N LEU A 7 2.02 12.96 -3.23
CA LEU A 7 2.19 11.66 -2.60
C LEU A 7 2.53 11.82 -1.12
N GLU A 8 1.84 11.07 -0.28
CA GLU A 8 2.15 10.94 1.14
C GLU A 8 2.77 9.57 1.43
N LYS A 9 3.64 9.52 2.45
CA LYS A 9 4.21 8.26 2.92
C LYS A 9 3.11 7.39 3.50
N CYS A 10 3.08 6.12 3.10
CA CYS A 10 2.17 5.12 3.63
C CYS A 10 2.89 3.81 3.95
N ARG A 11 2.21 2.96 4.73
CA ARG A 11 2.53 1.53 4.79
C ARG A 11 1.46 0.74 4.06
N TYR A 12 1.89 -0.33 3.42
CA TYR A 12 1.02 -1.24 2.71
C TYR A 12 1.49 -2.67 2.95
N HIS A 13 0.56 -3.61 2.90
CA HIS A 13 0.83 -5.03 3.09
C HIS A 13 0.23 -5.82 1.93
N ARG A 14 0.71 -7.06 1.76
CA ARG A 14 0.22 -7.93 0.70
C ARG A 14 -1.15 -8.50 1.08
N CYS A 15 -2.21 -8.02 0.44
CA CYS A 15 -3.55 -8.57 0.58
C CYS A 15 -3.73 -9.70 -0.44
N GLY A 16 -3.35 -10.91 -0.05
CA GLY A 16 -3.48 -12.11 -0.86
C GLY A 16 -4.18 -13.21 -0.09
N HIS A 17 -5.35 -13.65 -0.59
CA HIS A 17 -5.96 -14.90 -0.17
C HIS A 17 -5.09 -16.07 -0.65
N PHE A 18 -4.17 -16.53 0.19
CA PHE A 18 -3.39 -17.74 -0.07
C PHE A 18 -4.04 -18.91 0.68
N GLU A 19 -4.62 -19.86 -0.04
CA GLU A 19 -5.15 -21.14 0.48
C GLU A 19 -4.05 -22.11 0.99
N LEU A 20 -2.91 -21.65 1.50
CA LEU A 20 -1.79 -22.55 1.80
C LEU A 20 -1.32 -22.50 3.25
N GLU A 21 -1.39 -23.69 3.85
CA GLU A 21 -1.11 -24.20 5.20
C GLU A 21 0.25 -23.82 5.85
N ASN A 22 0.82 -22.65 5.60
CA ASN A 22 2.02 -22.17 6.31
C ASN A 22 1.85 -20.72 6.77
N TYR A 23 1.22 -20.61 7.94
CA TYR A 23 0.97 -19.38 8.68
C TYR A 23 2.28 -18.81 9.25
N THR A 24 3.06 -18.08 8.45
CA THR A 24 4.22 -17.35 9.00
C THR A 24 4.63 -16.08 8.25
N GLU A 25 3.83 -15.50 7.34
CA GLU A 25 4.26 -14.26 6.62
C GLU A 25 3.15 -13.24 6.32
N SER A 26 2.03 -13.24 7.05
CA SER A 26 0.94 -12.24 6.86
C SER A 26 1.20 -10.86 7.51
N ASP A 27 2.40 -10.61 8.04
CA ASP A 27 2.74 -9.35 8.74
C ASP A 27 3.91 -8.59 8.09
N LYS A 28 4.20 -8.87 6.82
CA LYS A 28 5.17 -8.08 6.07
C LYS A 28 4.52 -6.79 5.58
N HIS A 29 4.80 -5.73 6.32
CA HIS A 29 4.50 -4.35 5.97
C HIS A 29 5.64 -3.77 5.15
N TYR A 30 5.29 -3.04 4.10
CA TYR A 30 6.20 -2.35 3.20
C TYR A 30 5.96 -0.85 3.33
N GLU A 31 7.03 -0.07 3.21
CA GLU A 31 6.93 1.39 3.16
C GLU A 31 6.84 1.84 1.70
N GLY A 32 6.03 2.86 1.47
CA GLY A 32 5.83 3.41 0.14
C GLY A 32 5.14 4.76 0.19
N PHE A 33 4.48 5.06 -0.91
CA PHE A 33 3.81 6.32 -1.14
C PHE A 33 2.44 6.09 -1.78
N VAL A 34 1.49 6.95 -1.44
CA VAL A 34 0.16 6.91 -2.03
C VAL A 34 -0.34 8.34 -2.23
N ASP A 35 -1.15 8.55 -3.26
CA ASP A 35 -1.99 9.74 -3.33
C ASP A 35 -3.20 9.57 -2.39
N PRO A 36 -3.40 10.44 -1.38
CA PRO A 36 -4.55 10.34 -0.47
C PRO A 36 -5.91 10.44 -1.20
N ASN A 37 -5.95 11.02 -2.40
CA ASN A 37 -7.15 11.07 -3.23
C ASN A 37 -7.36 9.78 -4.05
N LYS A 38 -6.35 8.90 -4.12
CA LYS A 38 -6.34 7.68 -4.92
C LYS A 38 -5.60 6.55 -4.20
N LEU A 39 -6.23 6.04 -3.14
CA LEU A 39 -5.70 4.94 -2.33
C LEU A 39 -5.46 3.64 -3.11
N ASN A 40 -6.02 3.50 -4.30
CA ASN A 40 -5.80 2.36 -5.20
C ASN A 40 -4.47 2.42 -5.98
N GLU A 41 -3.76 3.55 -5.96
CA GLU A 41 -2.47 3.75 -6.61
C GLU A 41 -1.35 3.85 -5.56
N ILE A 42 -0.83 2.69 -5.17
CA ILE A 42 0.30 2.58 -4.23
C ILE A 42 1.60 2.59 -5.03
N TYR A 43 2.60 3.28 -4.52
CA TYR A 43 3.93 3.40 -5.10
C TYR A 43 4.97 2.90 -4.09
N ASP A 44 5.97 2.16 -4.54
CA ASP A 44 7.06 1.73 -3.66
C ASP A 44 8.08 2.87 -3.42
N GLU A 45 9.12 2.61 -2.63
CA GLU A 45 10.19 3.59 -2.34
C GLU A 45 10.91 4.12 -3.60
N LYS A 46 10.92 3.35 -4.69
CA LYS A 46 11.43 3.73 -6.00
C LYS A 46 10.42 4.51 -6.86
N TYR A 47 9.22 4.77 -6.33
CA TYR A 47 8.10 5.40 -7.03
C TYR A 47 7.58 4.55 -8.22
N GLU A 48 7.72 3.23 -8.17
CA GLU A 48 7.11 2.30 -9.12
C GLU A 48 5.72 1.89 -8.61
N LEU A 49 4.77 1.72 -9.54
CA LEU A 49 3.38 1.39 -9.18
C LEU A 49 3.31 -0.05 -8.66
N VAL A 50 2.82 -0.21 -7.44
CA VAL A 50 2.58 -1.50 -6.80
C VAL A 50 1.21 -2.03 -7.26
N PRO A 51 1.11 -3.32 -7.63
CA PRO A 51 -0.15 -3.90 -8.06
C PRO A 51 -1.16 -3.96 -6.91
N SER A 52 -2.15 -3.05 -6.94
CA SER A 52 -3.22 -2.96 -5.92
C SER A 52 -4.13 -4.19 -5.85
N ALA A 53 -4.09 -5.08 -6.85
CA ALA A 53 -4.78 -6.37 -6.80
C ALA A 53 -4.17 -7.36 -5.78
N SER A 54 -2.96 -7.11 -5.29
CA SER A 54 -2.26 -7.98 -4.34
C SER A 54 -1.76 -7.23 -3.11
N PHE A 55 -1.95 -5.92 -3.05
CA PHE A 55 -1.43 -5.05 -2.00
C PHE A 55 -2.46 -4.01 -1.63
N GLU A 56 -2.58 -3.78 -0.33
CA GLU A 56 -3.50 -2.83 0.26
C GLU A 56 -2.76 -1.96 1.26
N ILE A 57 -3.18 -0.70 1.39
CA ILE A 57 -2.63 0.24 2.36
C ILE A 57 -3.11 -0.16 3.74
N ASP A 58 -2.26 0.00 4.74
CA ASP A 58 -2.66 -0.23 6.12
C ASP A 58 -3.80 0.71 6.52
N GLN A 59 -4.81 0.16 7.20
CA GLN A 59 -6.00 0.89 7.65
C GLN A 59 -5.64 2.15 8.46
N GLU A 60 -4.55 2.14 9.24
CA GLU A 60 -4.07 3.31 9.99
C GLU A 60 -3.83 4.54 9.09
N TYR A 61 -3.33 4.31 7.88
CA TYR A 61 -3.09 5.38 6.91
C TYR A 61 -4.38 5.77 6.19
N ILE A 62 -5.27 4.81 5.92
CA ILE A 62 -6.59 5.10 5.34
C ILE A 62 -7.38 6.05 6.26
N ASP A 63 -7.46 5.75 7.56
CA ASP A 63 -8.10 6.61 8.57
C ASP A 63 -7.47 8.01 8.66
N LYS A 64 -6.16 8.11 8.37
CA LYS A 64 -5.45 9.40 8.35
C LYS A 64 -5.86 10.25 7.14
N PHE A 65 -6.14 9.64 5.99
CA PHE A 65 -6.45 10.33 4.74
C PHE A 65 -7.94 10.67 4.57
N ASP A 66 -8.84 9.96 5.24
CA ASP A 66 -10.30 10.16 5.16
C ASP A 66 -10.83 11.38 5.98
N LYS A 67 -9.96 12.29 6.42
CA LYS A 67 -10.28 13.35 7.40
C LYS A 67 -10.16 14.77 6.85
#